data_AF-A0A3L7K030-F1
#
_entry.id   AF-A0A3L7K030-F1
#
_cell.length_a   1.000
_cell.length_b   1.000
_cell.length_c   1.000
_cell.angle_alpha   90.00
_cell.angle_beta   90.00
_cell.angle_gamma   90.00
#
_symmetry.space_group_name_H-M   'P 1'
#
loop_
_entity.id
_entity.type
_entity.pdbx_description
1 polymer ?
#
loop_
_entity_poly.entity_id
_entity_poly.type
_entity_poly.pdbx_seq_one_letter_code
_entity_poly.pdbx_strand_id
1 'polypeptide(L)'
;MGFGQINSIADSVLRPLDATKVQKNLETPNEAQAKFADFLKESLNAVNNSQVESNKLTEKMANGENVDLHQVMIAAQKANITMQTTIELRNKAVEAYQEIMRMQV
;
A
#
# COMPACT_ATOMS: atom_id res chain seq x y z
N MET A 1 -16.09 -2.94 -74.69
CA MET A 1 -15.76 -3.72 -73.48
C MET A 1 -14.36 -3.32 -73.04
N GLY A 2 -14.18 -2.83 -71.82
CA GLY A 2 -12.86 -2.54 -71.24
C GLY A 2 -12.69 -1.15 -70.63
N PHE A 3 -13.48 -0.82 -69.60
CA PHE A 3 -13.17 0.25 -68.64
C PHE A 3 -13.47 -0.24 -67.22
N GLY A 4 -12.57 0.10 -66.29
CA GLY A 4 -12.60 -0.24 -64.86
C GLY A 4 -11.16 -0.28 -64.33
N GLN A 5 -10.49 0.87 -64.21
CA GLN A 5 -10.36 1.66 -62.97
C GLN A 5 -9.66 0.88 -61.85
N ILE A 6 -8.40 1.22 -61.54
CA ILE A 6 -8.05 2.15 -60.46
C ILE A 6 -8.60 1.64 -59.11
N ASN A 7 -7.80 0.86 -58.38
CA ASN A 7 -7.59 1.03 -56.94
C ASN A 7 -6.54 0.05 -56.41
N SER A 8 -5.27 0.47 -56.53
CA SER A 8 -4.09 -0.18 -55.96
C SER A 8 -3.63 0.52 -54.66
N ILE A 9 -4.52 1.17 -53.91
CA ILE A 9 -4.11 1.98 -52.73
C ILE A 9 -5.03 1.86 -51.49
N ALA A 10 -5.95 0.90 -51.45
CA ALA A 10 -6.91 0.79 -50.35
C ALA A 10 -6.61 -0.30 -49.31
N ASP A 11 -5.52 -1.08 -49.44
CA ASP A 11 -5.26 -2.24 -48.57
C ASP A 11 -4.26 -1.99 -47.44
N SER A 12 -3.80 -0.74 -47.25
CA SER A 12 -2.82 -0.39 -46.21
C SER A 12 -3.39 0.44 -45.05
N VAL A 13 -4.71 0.65 -44.96
CA VAL A 13 -5.35 1.55 -43.97
C VAL A 13 -6.25 0.81 -42.97
N LEU A 14 -6.02 -0.47 -42.71
CA LEU A 14 -6.59 -1.14 -41.53
C LEU A 14 -5.58 -2.10 -40.92
N ARG A 15 -4.47 -1.57 -40.42
CA ARG A 15 -3.77 -2.23 -39.31
C ARG A 15 -4.67 -2.07 -38.09
N PRO A 16 -5.26 -3.14 -37.51
CA PRO A 16 -5.69 -3.03 -36.13
C PRO A 16 -4.45 -2.61 -35.35
N LEU A 17 -4.56 -1.51 -34.62
CA LEU A 17 -3.59 -1.17 -33.60
C LEU A 17 -3.45 -2.45 -32.77
N ASP A 18 -2.29 -3.11 -32.86
CA ASP A 18 -1.82 -4.04 -31.86
C ASP A 18 -1.80 -3.23 -30.57
N ALA A 19 -2.93 -3.25 -29.88
CA ALA A 19 -3.04 -2.89 -28.49
C ALA A 19 -2.10 -3.87 -27.79
N THR A 20 -0.83 -3.46 -27.74
CA THR A 20 0.17 -3.99 -26.83
C THR A 20 -0.58 -4.13 -25.54
N LYS A 21 -0.79 -5.40 -25.15
CA LYS A 21 -1.54 -5.79 -23.97
C LYS A 21 -0.89 -5.05 -22.80
N VAL A 22 -1.42 -3.88 -22.47
CA VAL A 22 -1.38 -3.37 -21.11
C VAL A 22 -2.28 -4.34 -20.39
N GLN A 23 -1.68 -5.47 -20.00
CA GLN A 23 -2.22 -6.40 -19.04
C GLN A 23 -2.40 -5.56 -17.78
N LYS A 24 -3.53 -4.86 -17.70
CA LYS A 24 -4.06 -4.38 -16.44
C LYS A 24 -4.28 -5.65 -15.67
N ASN A 25 -3.30 -6.02 -14.85
CA ASN A 25 -3.42 -7.07 -13.86
C ASN A 25 -4.55 -6.57 -12.96
N LEU A 26 -5.78 -6.95 -13.31
CA LEU A 26 -6.93 -6.77 -12.45
C LEU A 26 -6.72 -7.79 -11.35
N GLU A 27 -5.88 -7.40 -10.38
CA GLU A 27 -5.74 -8.15 -9.14
C GLU A 27 -7.16 -8.36 -8.63
N THR A 28 -7.56 -9.63 -8.57
CA THR A 28 -8.89 -9.94 -8.06
C THR A 28 -8.99 -9.38 -6.64
N PRO A 29 -10.18 -9.00 -6.14
CA PRO A 29 -10.32 -8.49 -4.77
C PRO A 29 -9.67 -9.40 -3.72
N ASN A 30 -9.64 -10.71 -3.99
CA ASN A 30 -8.96 -11.72 -3.17
C ASN A 30 -7.43 -11.62 -3.22
N GLU A 31 -6.86 -11.36 -4.40
CA GLU A 31 -5.41 -11.19 -4.59
C GLU A 31 -4.91 -9.87 -3.97
N ALA A 32 -5.71 -8.80 -4.07
CA ALA A 32 -5.45 -7.53 -3.40
C ALA A 32 -5.56 -7.67 -1.86
N GLN A 33 -6.53 -8.45 -1.36
CA GLN A 33 -6.68 -8.74 0.06
C GLN A 33 -5.50 -9.55 0.63
N ALA A 34 -5.01 -10.55 -0.12
CA ALA A 34 -3.83 -11.32 0.25
C ALA A 34 -2.57 -10.41 0.32
N LYS A 35 -2.36 -9.57 -0.69
CA LYS A 35 -1.25 -8.60 -0.72
C LYS A 35 -1.32 -7.59 0.43
N PHE A 36 -2.51 -7.11 0.77
CA PHE A 36 -2.71 -6.24 1.93
C PHE A 36 -2.42 -6.95 3.25
N ALA A 37 -2.85 -8.21 3.40
CA ALA A 37 -2.58 -9.00 4.61
C ALA A 37 -1.07 -9.26 4.79
N ASP A 38 -0.36 -9.56 3.71
CA ASP A 38 1.10 -9.73 3.73
C ASP A 38 1.82 -8.43 4.08
N PHE A 39 1.42 -7.31 3.46
CA PHE A 39 1.94 -5.98 3.79
C PHE A 39 1.68 -5.60 5.26
N LEU A 40 0.50 -5.91 5.78
CA LEU A 40 0.16 -5.66 7.18
C LEU A 40 1.02 -6.50 8.12
N LYS A 41 1.22 -7.78 7.80
CA LYS A 41 2.10 -8.68 8.57
C LYS A 41 3.55 -8.19 8.59
N GLU A 42 4.06 -7.74 7.45
CA GLU A 42 5.40 -7.19 7.35
C GLU A 42 5.55 -5.87 8.10
N SER A 43 4.54 -5.00 8.01
CA SER A 43 4.49 -3.76 8.79
C SER A 43 4.46 -4.02 10.29
N LEU A 44 3.70 -5.02 10.76
CA LEU A 44 3.67 -5.42 12.16
C LEU A 44 5.03 -5.95 12.63
N ASN A 45 5.74 -6.72 11.79
CA ASN A 45 7.11 -7.15 12.08
C ASN A 45 8.09 -5.97 12.14
N ALA A 46 7.94 -4.99 11.26
CA ALA A 46 8.77 -3.78 11.27
C ALA A 46 8.56 -2.96 12.55
N VAL A 47 7.31 -2.83 13.02
CA VAL A 47 6.99 -2.20 14.31
C VAL A 47 7.62 -2.97 15.46
N ASN A 48 7.53 -4.30 15.47
CA ASN A 48 8.18 -5.12 16.48
C ASN A 48 9.71 -4.91 16.51
N ASN A 49 10.35 -4.84 15.35
CA ASN A 49 11.78 -4.56 15.25
C ASN A 49 12.12 -3.15 15.77
N SER A 50 11.33 -2.14 15.42
CA SER A 50 11.49 -0.77 15.92
C SER A 50 11.31 -0.70 17.45
N GLN A 51 10.39 -1.48 18.02
CA GLN A 51 10.20 -1.57 19.47
C GLN A 51 11.41 -2.21 20.17
N VAL A 52 11.98 -3.28 19.60
CA VAL A 52 13.20 -3.92 20.13
C VAL A 52 14.39 -2.96 20.07
N GLU A 53 14.53 -2.21 18.99
CA GLU A 53 15.58 -1.20 18.85
C GLU A 53 15.39 -0.05 19.86
N SER A 54 14.16 0.42 20.05
CA SER A 54 13.80 1.42 21.05
C SER A 54 14.10 0.97 22.47
N ASN A 55 13.84 -0.30 22.81
CA ASN A 55 14.19 -0.87 24.11
C ASN A 55 15.72 -0.84 24.32
N LYS A 56 16.50 -1.17 23.28
CA LYS A 56 17.96 -1.14 23.32
C LYS A 56 18.52 0.28 23.48
N LEU A 57 17.88 1.28 22.85
CA LEU A 57 18.22 2.69 23.02
C LEU A 57 17.81 3.21 24.40
N THR A 58 16.68 2.76 24.93
CA THR A 58 16.21 3.10 26.28
C THR A 58 17.15 2.53 27.34
N GLU A 59 17.68 1.33 27.14
CA GLU A 59 18.69 0.73 28.00
C GLU A 59 20.01 1.52 27.98
N LYS A 60 20.44 2.01 26.80
CA LYS A 60 21.57 2.95 26.67
C LYS A 60 21.31 4.30 27.33
N MET A 61 20.09 4.81 27.24
CA MET A 61 19.66 6.06 27.87
C MET A 61 19.61 5.95 29.40
N ALA A 62 19.12 4.83 29.94
CA ALA A 62 19.13 4.53 31.37
C ALA A 62 20.56 4.42 31.94
N ASN A 63 21.54 4.12 31.08
CA ASN A 63 22.97 4.20 31.41
C ASN A 63 23.53 5.64 31.46
N GLY A 64 22.70 6.68 31.27
CA GLY A 64 23.06 8.07 31.56
C GLY A 64 23.47 8.91 30.35
N GLU A 65 23.03 8.56 29.13
CA GLU A 65 23.26 9.38 27.94
C GLU A 65 22.32 10.61 27.91
N ASN A 66 22.85 11.78 27.52
CA ASN A 66 22.28 13.13 27.65
C ASN A 66 20.88 13.26 27.00
N VAL A 67 19.80 13.41 27.80
CA VAL A 67 18.43 13.63 27.29
C VAL A 67 17.90 14.98 27.77
N ASP A 68 17.47 15.79 26.80
CA ASP A 68 16.89 17.10 27.04
C ASP A 68 15.39 16.98 27.37
N LEU A 69 14.95 17.56 28.50
CA LEU A 69 13.58 17.46 29.02
C LEU A 69 12.52 17.88 27.98
N HIS A 70 12.83 18.86 27.13
CA HIS A 70 11.95 19.31 26.06
C HIS A 70 11.68 18.23 25.01
N GLN A 71 12.68 17.40 24.71
CA GLN A 71 12.52 16.28 23.77
C GLN A 71 11.61 15.20 24.34
N VAL A 72 11.68 14.95 25.66
CA VAL A 72 10.78 13.98 26.34
C VAL A 72 9.32 14.42 26.24
N MET A 73 9.04 15.70 26.46
CA MET A 73 7.68 16.25 26.36
C MET A 73 7.12 16.18 24.93
N ILE A 74 7.94 16.51 23.92
CA ILE A 74 7.56 16.42 22.52
C ILE A 74 7.33 14.96 22.12
N ALA A 75 8.21 14.05 22.55
CA ALA A 75 8.08 12.62 22.30
C ALA A 75 6.79 12.06 22.93
N ALA A 76 6.46 12.45 24.16
CA ALA A 76 5.24 12.04 24.83
C ALA A 76 3.97 12.53 24.10
N GLN A 77 3.94 13.79 23.65
CA GLN A 77 2.81 14.30 22.86
C GLN A 77 2.68 13.60 21.51
N LYS A 78 3.80 13.39 20.81
CA LYS A 78 3.83 12.66 19.54
C LYS A 78 3.35 11.22 19.71
N ALA A 79 3.76 10.54 20.77
CA ALA A 79 3.35 9.18 21.08
C ALA A 79 1.83 9.11 21.34
N ASN A 80 1.27 10.08 22.08
CA ASN A 80 -0.16 10.13 22.36
C ASN A 80 -0.98 10.29 21.07
N ILE A 81 -0.62 11.26 20.22
CA ILE A 81 -1.30 11.48 18.93
C ILE A 81 -1.16 10.25 18.02
N THR A 82 0.05 9.68 17.92
CA THR A 82 0.31 8.49 17.10
C THR A 82 -0.51 7.28 17.57
N MET A 83 -0.65 7.09 18.89
CA MET A 83 -1.46 6.02 19.46
C MET A 83 -2.93 6.19 19.09
N GLN A 84 -3.47 7.41 19.22
CA GLN A 84 -4.85 7.70 18.84
C GLN A 84 -5.10 7.43 17.34
N THR A 85 -4.21 7.92 16.47
CA THR A 85 -4.29 7.64 15.03
C THR A 85 -4.18 6.15 14.73
N THR A 86 -3.37 5.39 15.46
CA THR A 86 -3.25 3.94 15.30
C THR A 86 -4.55 3.22 15.65
N ILE A 87 -5.23 3.66 16.71
CA ILE A 87 -6.54 3.11 17.09
C ILE A 87 -7.58 3.37 16.00
N GLU A 88 -7.62 4.59 15.45
CA GLU A 88 -8.53 4.91 14.35
C GLU A 88 -8.23 4.09 13.09
N LEU A 89 -6.95 3.95 12.73
CA LEU A 89 -6.52 3.13 11.61
C LEU A 89 -6.90 1.65 11.80
N ARG A 90 -6.73 1.11 13.01
CA ARG A 90 -7.16 -0.25 13.36
C ARG A 90 -8.66 -0.41 13.16
N ASN A 91 -9.45 0.54 13.65
CA ASN A 91 -10.91 0.48 13.50
C ASN A 91 -11.32 0.53 12.01
N LYS A 92 -10.70 1.41 11.22
CA LYS A 92 -10.95 1.51 9.77
C LYS A 92 -10.51 0.27 9.00
N ALA A 93 -9.41 -0.38 9.39
CA ALA A 93 -8.97 -1.64 8.80
C ALA A 93 -9.96 -2.79 9.09
N VAL A 94 -10.51 -2.84 10.31
CA VAL A 94 -11.56 -3.82 10.67
C VAL A 94 -12.85 -3.56 9.89
N GLU A 95 -13.28 -2.31 9.77
CA GLU A 95 -14.44 -1.92 8.94
C GLU A 95 -14.24 -2.34 7.47
N ALA A 96 -13.07 -2.04 6.90
CA ALA A 96 -12.75 -2.41 5.51
C ALA A 96 -12.75 -3.93 5.30
N TYR A 97 -12.24 -4.70 6.27
CA TYR A 97 -12.31 -6.17 6.24
C TYR A 97 -13.76 -6.67 6.27
N GLN A 98 -14.59 -6.10 7.14
CA GLN A 98 -16.01 -6.46 7.22
C GLN A 98 -16.77 -6.11 5.94
N GLU A 99 -16.47 -4.98 5.31
CA GLU A 99 -17.12 -4.54 4.06
C GLU A 99 -16.77 -5.46 2.88
N ILE A 100 -15.49 -5.83 2.74
CA ILE A 100 -15.05 -6.79 1.70
C ILE A 100 -15.78 -8.13 1.85
N MET A 101 -15.95 -8.62 3.09
CA MET A 101 -16.69 -9.86 3.36
C MET A 101 -18.18 -9.74 3.02
N ARG A 102 -18.79 -8.56 3.20
CA ARG A 102 -20.20 -8.29 2.85
C ARG A 102 -20.44 -8.16 1.34
N MET A 103 -19.43 -7.77 0.56
CA MET A 103 -19.53 -7.72 -0.90
C MET A 103 -19.47 -9.10 -1.57
N GLN A 104 -18.99 -10.13 -0.87
CA GLN A 104 -18.77 -11.48 -1.42
C GLN A 104 -19.93 -12.47 -1.21
N VAL A 105 -21.00 -12.07 -0.50
CA VAL A 105 -22.20 -12.93 -0.28
C VAL A 105 -23.33 -12.65 -1.27
#